data_AF-A0A7J6L6T0-F1
#
_entry.id   AF-A0A7J6L6T0-F1
#
_cell.length_a   1.000
_cell.length_b   1.000
_cell.length_c   1.000
_cell.angle_alpha   90.00
_cell.angle_beta   90.00
_cell.angle_gamma   90.00
#
_symmetry.space_group_name_H-M   'P 1'
#
loop_
_entity.id
_entity.type
_entity.pdbx_description
1 polymer ?
#
loop_
_entity_poly.entity_id
_entity_poly.type
_entity_poly.pdbx_seq_one_letter_code
_entity_poly.pdbx_strand_id
1 'polypeptide(L)'
;MYKHFCEVSKAFEIYCFADFRNTLLGATSMGKPALVKNDPDTQIYYKVWNLLWTWGRPKLDYSKLLVWQKVNHFPDSKFLSRKDCLKRCIERYIKRPPGSRGSQLAEFFRVTPETFVLPHDYCEFIEAFSKYREKNPSERMWIMKPVCSSRGRGISVISDINEVSYSEPTIVQKYIERPLLLDGYKFDLRIYVLVTSFNPLEAYIYKEGFARLATVKYSVTGDDMKNRLIHLTNTSVQKKHVDNLPNDRRRMLGGDWLHDA
;
A
#
# COMPACT_ATOMS: atom_id res chain seq x y z
N MET A 1 -26.38 4.60 -1.31
CA MET A 1 -25.26 3.68 -1.63
C MET A 1 -23.88 4.31 -1.40
N TYR A 2 -23.62 5.56 -1.85
CA TYR A 2 -22.34 6.26 -1.59
C TYR A 2 -22.09 6.67 -0.12
N LYS A 3 -23.15 6.95 0.66
CA LYS A 3 -23.03 7.34 2.07
C LYS A 3 -22.56 6.21 3.02
N HIS A 4 -22.76 4.95 2.63
CA HIS A 4 -22.34 3.79 3.44
C HIS A 4 -20.88 3.37 3.15
N PHE A 5 -20.34 3.72 1.99
CA PHE A 5 -18.95 3.43 1.65
C PHE A 5 -17.95 4.26 2.48
N CYS A 6 -18.40 5.42 3.00
CA CYS A 6 -17.61 6.30 3.87
C CYS A 6 -17.31 5.69 5.25
N GLU A 7 -18.10 4.71 5.72
CA GLU A 7 -17.82 4.02 7.00
C GLU A 7 -16.87 2.83 6.83
N VAL A 8 -16.70 2.33 5.60
CA VAL A 8 -15.99 1.08 5.32
C VAL A 8 -14.48 1.25 5.22
N SER A 9 -13.95 2.47 5.10
CA SER A 9 -12.52 2.62 4.90
C SER A 9 -11.87 3.67 5.76
N LYS A 10 -11.35 3.21 6.88
CA LYS A 10 -10.30 3.92 7.59
C LYS A 10 -8.93 3.30 7.33
N ALA A 11 -8.82 2.01 7.00
CA ALA A 11 -7.52 1.37 6.74
C ALA A 11 -7.19 1.27 5.24
N PHE A 12 -7.08 2.38 4.52
CA PHE A 12 -6.53 2.34 3.16
C PHE A 12 -5.00 2.28 3.21
N GLU A 13 -4.44 1.08 3.17
CA GLU A 13 -3.17 0.91 2.43
C GLU A 13 -3.54 0.88 0.95
N ILE A 14 -3.44 2.03 0.27
CA ILE A 14 -3.49 2.09 -1.19
C ILE A 14 -2.25 1.36 -1.69
N TYR A 15 -2.37 0.05 -1.90
CA TYR A 15 -1.45 -0.70 -2.75
C TYR A 15 -1.84 -0.39 -4.19
N CYS A 16 -1.33 0.73 -4.69
CA CYS A 16 -1.13 0.86 -6.12
C CYS A 16 -0.09 -0.20 -6.50
N PHE A 17 -0.35 -0.94 -7.57
CA PHE A 17 0.33 -2.16 -8.01
C PHE A 17 -0.21 -3.44 -7.36
N ALA A 18 -1.08 -4.07 -8.13
CA ALA A 18 -1.30 -5.49 -8.08
C ALA A 18 0.03 -6.24 -8.04
N ASP A 19 0.28 -6.99 -6.96
CA ASP A 19 1.31 -8.03 -6.95
C ASP A 19 0.75 -9.19 -7.80
N PHE A 20 0.86 -9.09 -9.12
CA PHE A 20 0.38 -10.07 -10.09
C PHE A 20 1.30 -11.31 -10.21
N ARG A 21 2.06 -11.65 -9.16
CA ARG A 21 3.10 -12.69 -9.20
C ARG A 21 2.63 -14.01 -9.81
N ASN A 22 1.37 -14.38 -9.59
CA ASN A 22 0.88 -15.71 -9.93
C ASN A 22 -0.25 -15.76 -10.97
N THR A 23 -0.92 -14.65 -11.31
CA THR A 23 -2.04 -14.67 -12.29
C THR A 23 -1.57 -14.61 -13.75
N LEU A 24 -0.39 -14.04 -14.02
CA LEU A 24 0.14 -13.88 -15.39
C LEU A 24 1.05 -15.03 -15.86
N LEU A 25 1.28 -16.04 -15.01
CA LEU A 25 2.05 -17.24 -15.39
C LEU A 25 1.40 -18.01 -16.57
N GLY A 26 0.08 -17.89 -16.75
CA GLY A 26 -0.63 -18.50 -17.87
C GLY A 26 -0.72 -17.67 -19.15
N ALA A 27 -0.56 -16.34 -19.08
CA ALA A 27 -0.84 -15.44 -20.22
C ALA A 27 0.38 -14.68 -20.76
N THR A 28 1.49 -14.63 -20.04
CA THR A 28 2.71 -13.94 -20.52
C THR A 28 3.96 -14.73 -20.22
N SER A 29 4.17 -15.85 -20.93
CA SER A 29 5.53 -16.24 -21.31
C SER A 29 6.00 -15.36 -22.49
N MET A 30 5.96 -14.02 -22.33
CA MET A 30 6.54 -13.14 -23.35
C MET A 30 8.05 -13.12 -23.14
N GLY A 31 8.74 -13.71 -24.12
CA GLY A 31 10.12 -14.13 -24.04
C GLY A 31 11.12 -13.08 -23.56
N LYS A 32 12.28 -13.57 -23.11
CA LYS A 32 13.48 -12.74 -22.97
C LYS A 32 13.63 -11.88 -24.24
N PRO A 33 13.97 -10.58 -24.12
CA PRO A 33 14.13 -9.72 -25.29
C PRO A 33 15.09 -10.39 -26.27
N ALA A 34 14.60 -10.69 -27.48
CA ALA A 34 15.41 -11.28 -28.51
C ALA A 34 16.51 -10.29 -28.87
N LEU A 35 17.76 -10.74 -28.80
CA LEU A 35 18.89 -10.00 -29.36
C LEU A 35 18.83 -10.20 -30.87
N VAL A 36 18.40 -9.19 -31.61
CA VAL A 36 18.52 -9.20 -33.07
C VAL A 36 19.94 -8.75 -33.39
N LYS A 37 20.76 -9.66 -33.95
CA LYS A 37 22.05 -9.30 -34.54
C LYS A 37 21.77 -8.55 -35.83
N ASN A 38 22.18 -7.30 -35.92
CA ASN A 38 22.35 -6.63 -37.20
C ASN A 38 23.79 -6.13 -37.26
N ASP A 39 24.48 -6.53 -38.31
CA ASP A 39 25.86 -6.19 -38.67
C ASP A 39 26.97 -6.95 -37.87
N PRO A 40 27.81 -7.79 -38.52
CA PRO A 40 28.96 -8.42 -37.89
C PRO A 40 30.08 -7.43 -37.47
N ASP A 41 30.11 -6.21 -38.04
CA ASP A 41 31.20 -5.25 -37.81
C ASP A 41 30.88 -4.25 -36.69
N THR A 42 29.62 -4.06 -36.36
CA THR A 42 29.17 -3.22 -35.24
C THR A 42 28.42 -4.09 -34.24
N GLN A 43 29.03 -4.44 -33.10
CA GLN A 43 28.39 -5.20 -32.01
C GLN A 43 27.28 -4.37 -31.29
N ILE A 44 26.37 -3.75 -32.03
CA ILE A 44 25.27 -2.96 -31.51
C ILE A 44 24.05 -3.87 -31.37
N TYR A 45 23.89 -4.44 -30.19
CA TYR A 45 22.71 -5.22 -29.84
C TYR A 45 21.54 -4.30 -29.53
N TYR A 46 20.61 -4.14 -30.46
CA TYR A 46 19.32 -3.53 -30.15
C TYR A 46 18.44 -4.56 -29.45
N LYS A 47 18.07 -4.29 -28.19
CA LYS A 47 17.00 -5.05 -27.51
C LYS A 47 15.68 -4.63 -28.13
N VAL A 48 15.20 -5.37 -29.11
CA VAL A 48 13.89 -5.16 -29.73
C VAL A 48 12.83 -5.92 -28.92
N TRP A 49 11.85 -5.21 -28.41
CA TRP A 49 10.72 -5.77 -27.64
C TRP A 49 9.51 -4.85 -27.78
N ASN A 50 8.31 -5.43 -27.70
CA ASN A 50 7.04 -4.66 -27.74
C ASN A 50 6.52 -4.35 -26.34
N LEU A 51 6.55 -5.34 -25.43
CA LEU A 51 6.16 -5.19 -24.04
C LEU A 51 7.31 -5.61 -23.12
N LEU A 52 7.64 -4.74 -22.18
CA LEU A 52 8.54 -5.05 -21.07
C LEU A 52 7.73 -5.07 -19.78
N TRP A 53 7.49 -6.29 -19.28
CA TRP A 53 6.82 -6.51 -18.01
C TRP A 53 7.84 -6.82 -16.92
N THR A 54 7.94 -5.96 -15.91
CA THR A 54 8.83 -6.15 -14.77
C THR A 54 8.09 -6.09 -13.46
N TRP A 55 8.58 -6.83 -12.46
CA TRP A 55 8.05 -6.79 -11.09
C TRP A 55 8.52 -5.56 -10.32
N GLY A 56 9.79 -5.22 -10.47
CA GLY A 56 10.38 -4.00 -9.92
C GLY A 56 10.41 -2.87 -10.94
N ARG A 57 10.63 -1.64 -10.45
CA ARG A 57 10.85 -0.47 -11.32
C ARG A 57 12.04 -0.75 -12.24
N PRO A 58 11.85 -0.72 -13.57
CA PRO A 58 12.94 -0.96 -14.49
C PRO A 58 13.84 0.30 -14.57
N LYS A 59 15.15 0.10 -14.72
CA LYS A 59 16.11 1.17 -14.99
C LYS A 59 16.09 1.47 -16.48
N LEU A 60 15.15 2.30 -16.90
CA LEU A 60 14.95 2.70 -18.29
C LEU A 60 14.94 4.21 -18.41
N ASP A 61 15.45 4.68 -19.53
CA ASP A 61 15.21 6.04 -20.01
C ASP A 61 13.93 6.03 -20.86
N TYR A 62 12.84 6.51 -20.28
CA TYR A 62 11.53 6.51 -20.93
C TYR A 62 11.50 7.41 -22.18
N SER A 63 12.43 8.38 -22.30
CA SER A 63 12.52 9.26 -23.47
C SER A 63 13.05 8.54 -24.72
N LYS A 64 13.72 7.39 -24.52
CA LYS A 64 14.30 6.58 -25.60
C LYS A 64 13.38 5.43 -26.04
N LEU A 65 12.18 5.33 -25.47
CA LEU A 65 11.21 4.32 -25.88
C LEU A 65 10.66 4.65 -27.26
N LEU A 66 10.62 3.64 -28.13
CA LEU A 66 9.97 3.74 -29.43
C LEU A 66 8.44 3.74 -29.24
N VAL A 67 7.70 4.30 -30.20
CA VAL A 67 6.25 4.52 -30.09
C VAL A 67 5.45 3.24 -29.78
N TRP A 68 5.92 2.09 -30.26
CA TRP A 68 5.29 0.78 -30.04
C TRP A 68 5.72 0.08 -28.74
N GLN A 69 6.73 0.59 -28.05
CA GLN A 69 7.25 -0.02 -26.83
C GLN A 69 6.39 0.35 -25.61
N LYS A 70 5.98 -0.66 -24.84
CA LYS A 70 5.16 -0.49 -23.64
C LYS A 70 5.83 -1.10 -22.42
N VAL A 71 5.76 -0.40 -21.29
CA VAL A 71 6.29 -0.85 -19.99
C VAL A 71 5.15 -0.82 -18.98
N ASN A 72 5.06 -1.82 -18.10
CA ASN A 72 4.02 -1.89 -17.06
C ASN A 72 4.27 -0.97 -15.85
N HIS A 73 5.20 -0.02 -15.96
CA HIS A 73 5.52 0.98 -14.94
C HIS A 73 5.53 2.36 -15.56
N PHE A 74 4.86 3.31 -14.93
CA PHE A 74 5.03 4.72 -15.27
C PHE A 74 6.28 5.29 -14.61
N PRO A 75 6.93 6.29 -15.23
CA PRO A 75 7.98 7.07 -14.57
C PRO A 75 7.42 7.69 -13.28
N ASP A 76 8.27 7.72 -12.25
CA ASP A 76 7.95 8.31 -10.95
C ASP A 76 6.67 7.82 -10.26
N SER A 77 6.25 6.58 -10.56
CA SER A 77 5.20 5.85 -9.83
C SER A 77 5.40 5.79 -8.31
N LYS A 78 6.63 6.06 -7.84
CA LYS A 78 6.99 6.24 -6.42
C LYS A 78 6.10 7.24 -5.69
N PHE A 79 5.53 8.24 -6.38
CA PHE A 79 4.63 9.23 -5.75
C PHE A 79 3.29 8.65 -5.32
N LEU A 80 2.89 7.51 -5.90
CA LEU A 80 1.69 6.77 -5.51
C LEU A 80 2.01 5.55 -4.64
N SER A 81 3.19 4.94 -4.82
CA SER A 81 3.54 3.68 -4.17
C SER A 81 4.39 3.80 -2.89
N ARG A 82 5.19 4.86 -2.73
CA ARG A 82 5.94 5.10 -1.49
C ARG A 82 5.11 5.93 -0.51
N LYS A 83 5.10 5.49 0.75
CA LYS A 83 4.24 6.06 1.81
C LYS A 83 4.53 7.55 2.07
N ASP A 84 5.81 7.92 2.16
CA ASP A 84 6.25 9.31 2.37
C ASP A 84 5.90 10.23 1.18
N CYS A 85 6.08 9.73 -0.05
CA CYS A 85 5.72 10.47 -1.25
C CYS A 85 4.20 10.64 -1.36
N LEU A 86 3.43 9.59 -1.08
CA LEU A 86 1.96 9.63 -1.11
C LEU A 86 1.42 10.65 -0.10
N LYS A 87 1.95 10.66 1.13
CA LYS A 87 1.62 11.67 2.15
C LYS A 87 1.86 13.08 1.62
N ARG A 88 3.04 13.36 1.07
CA ARG A 88 3.36 14.69 0.48
C ARG A 88 2.45 15.05 -0.69
N CYS A 89 2.11 14.10 -1.55
CA CYS A 89 1.17 14.32 -2.65
C CYS A 89 -0.21 14.72 -2.12
N ILE A 90 -0.75 13.98 -1.15
CA ILE A 90 -2.04 14.27 -0.52
C ILE A 90 -2.03 15.64 0.17
N GLU A 91 -1.01 15.93 0.99
CA GLU A 91 -0.88 17.22 1.67
C GLU A 91 -0.84 18.40 0.70
N ARG A 92 -0.12 18.25 -0.42
CA ARG A 92 -0.06 19.29 -1.46
C ARG A 92 -1.43 19.56 -2.07
N TYR A 93 -2.30 18.56 -2.18
CA TYR A 93 -3.68 18.76 -2.65
C TYR A 93 -4.55 19.42 -1.59
N ILE A 94 -4.43 19.00 -0.32
CA ILE A 94 -5.22 19.54 0.80
C ILE A 94 -4.87 21.00 1.10
N LYS A 95 -3.58 21.37 1.08
CA LYS A 95 -3.10 22.72 1.41
C LYS A 95 -3.31 23.75 0.29
N ARG A 96 -4.01 23.40 -0.81
CA ARG A 96 -4.29 24.36 -1.89
C ARG A 96 -5.31 25.42 -1.46
N PRO A 97 -5.23 26.65 -2.00
CA PRO A 97 -6.17 27.71 -1.67
C PRO A 97 -7.63 27.29 -1.91
N PRO A 98 -8.56 27.70 -1.03
CA PRO A 98 -10.00 27.53 -1.24
C PRO A 98 -10.42 28.10 -2.60
N GLY A 99 -11.30 27.39 -3.32
CA GLY A 99 -11.80 27.81 -4.64
C GLY A 99 -10.98 27.29 -5.84
N SER A 100 -9.80 26.71 -5.63
CA SER A 100 -9.09 25.99 -6.69
C SER A 100 -9.73 24.61 -6.97
N ARG A 101 -9.59 24.04 -8.18
CA ARG A 101 -9.99 22.63 -8.44
C ARG A 101 -9.37 21.65 -7.44
N GLY A 102 -8.19 21.97 -6.91
CA GLY A 102 -7.54 21.17 -5.87
C GLY A 102 -8.28 21.18 -4.52
N SER A 103 -8.90 22.31 -4.16
CA SER A 103 -9.66 22.44 -2.90
C SER A 103 -10.93 21.58 -2.86
N GLN A 104 -11.62 21.41 -4.00
CA GLN A 104 -12.79 20.52 -4.08
C GLN A 104 -12.40 19.06 -3.89
N LEU A 105 -11.21 18.66 -4.36
CA LEU A 105 -10.71 17.30 -4.22
C LEU A 105 -10.14 17.01 -2.82
N ALA A 106 -9.79 18.06 -2.05
CA ALA A 106 -9.25 17.90 -0.69
C ALA A 106 -10.22 17.16 0.23
N GLU A 107 -11.53 17.33 0.06
CA GLU A 107 -12.56 16.66 0.86
C GLU A 107 -12.47 15.13 0.74
N PHE A 108 -12.19 14.60 -0.46
CA PHE A 108 -12.03 13.15 -0.66
C PHE A 108 -10.81 12.58 0.07
N PHE A 109 -9.80 13.40 0.35
CA PHE A 109 -8.59 12.95 1.06
C PHE A 109 -8.71 13.01 2.58
N ARG A 110 -9.81 13.55 3.15
CA ARG A 110 -10.06 13.56 4.61
C ARG A 110 -10.22 12.17 5.21
N VAL A 111 -10.44 11.17 4.38
CA VAL A 111 -10.42 9.74 4.77
C VAL A 111 -9.02 9.29 5.21
N THR A 112 -7.96 9.99 4.82
CA THR A 112 -6.58 9.63 5.14
C THR A 112 -6.29 9.95 6.60
N PRO A 113 -5.85 8.97 7.42
CA PRO A 113 -5.47 9.24 8.80
C PRO A 113 -4.28 10.19 8.88
N GLU A 114 -4.24 10.96 9.97
CA GLU A 114 -3.14 11.87 10.27
C GLU A 114 -1.79 11.14 10.24
N THR A 115 -0.81 11.67 9.51
CA THR A 115 0.42 10.97 9.17
C THR A 115 1.62 11.93 9.20
N PHE A 116 2.70 11.50 9.85
CA PHE A 116 3.95 12.23 10.03
C PHE A 116 5.12 11.42 9.45
N VAL A 117 6.12 12.09 8.87
CA VAL A 117 7.33 11.46 8.33
C VAL A 117 8.52 11.78 9.25
N LEU A 118 8.99 10.80 9.99
CA LEU A 118 10.13 10.97 10.90
C LEU A 118 11.48 10.80 10.17
N PRO A 119 12.53 11.54 10.60
CA PRO A 119 12.54 12.47 11.74
C PRO A 119 12.05 13.89 11.43
N HIS A 120 11.71 14.20 10.18
CA HIS A 120 11.38 15.56 9.74
C HIS A 120 10.17 16.17 10.48
N ASP A 121 9.09 15.39 10.63
CA ASP A 121 7.83 15.84 11.26
C ASP A 121 7.76 15.45 12.75
N TYR A 122 8.91 15.35 13.45
CA TYR A 122 8.95 14.82 14.83
C TYR A 122 8.24 15.74 15.83
N CYS A 123 8.48 17.05 15.77
CA CYS A 123 7.88 18.00 16.69
C CYS A 123 6.35 18.03 16.55
N GLU A 124 5.86 18.09 15.30
CA GLU A 124 4.42 18.06 15.02
C GLU A 124 3.77 16.74 15.47
N PHE A 125 4.49 15.62 15.32
CA PHE A 125 4.03 14.33 15.82
C PHE A 125 3.91 14.33 17.36
N ILE A 126 4.88 14.89 18.10
CA ILE A 126 4.84 14.95 19.57
C ILE A 126 3.67 15.79 20.06
N GLU A 127 3.42 16.94 19.41
CA GLU A 127 2.28 17.80 19.71
C GLU A 127 0.95 17.07 19.47
N ALA A 128 0.81 16.41 18.32
CA ALA A 128 -0.37 15.62 18.00
C ALA A 128 -0.54 14.46 18.99
N PHE A 129 0.52 13.70 19.28
CA PHE A 129 0.50 12.58 20.21
C PHE A 129 0.00 13.01 21.60
N SER A 130 0.54 14.10 22.13
CA SER A 130 0.14 14.67 23.43
C SER A 130 -1.32 15.10 23.42
N LYS A 131 -1.74 15.80 22.36
CA LYS A 131 -3.13 16.24 22.18
C LYS A 131 -4.14 15.09 22.17
N TYR A 132 -3.86 13.99 21.46
CA TYR A 132 -4.75 12.83 21.47
C TYR A 132 -4.77 12.14 22.82
N ARG A 133 -3.63 12.04 23.50
CA ARG A 133 -3.53 11.43 24.84
C ARG A 133 -4.40 12.16 25.87
N GLU A 134 -4.46 13.48 25.80
CA GLU A 134 -5.28 14.30 26.70
C GLU A 134 -6.76 14.30 26.32
N LYS A 135 -7.08 14.53 25.04
CA LYS A 135 -8.46 14.78 24.60
C LYS A 135 -9.25 13.53 24.24
N ASN A 136 -8.57 12.48 23.78
CA ASN A 136 -9.21 11.24 23.34
C ASN A 136 -8.42 10.02 23.86
N PRO A 137 -8.47 9.72 25.17
CA PRO A 137 -7.70 8.61 25.76
C PRO A 137 -8.02 7.24 25.15
N SER A 138 -9.23 7.07 24.61
CA SER A 138 -9.70 5.88 23.91
C SER A 138 -9.24 5.78 22.44
N GLU A 139 -8.48 6.78 21.94
CA GLU A 139 -7.91 6.81 20.60
C GLU A 139 -6.41 7.19 20.65
N ARG A 140 -5.64 6.51 21.49
CA ARG A 140 -4.23 6.84 21.75
C ARG A 140 -3.22 6.08 20.89
N MET A 141 -3.66 5.12 20.08
CA MET A 141 -2.76 4.24 19.33
C MET A 141 -2.30 4.88 18.03
N TRP A 142 -1.05 4.59 17.66
CA TRP A 142 -0.41 5.00 16.41
C TRP A 142 0.25 3.79 15.76
N ILE A 143 0.46 3.84 14.45
CA ILE A 143 1.13 2.77 13.71
C ILE A 143 2.37 3.34 13.02
N MET A 144 3.50 2.71 13.29
CA MET A 144 4.78 3.03 12.69
C MET A 144 5.02 2.10 11.51
N LYS A 145 5.45 2.65 10.37
CA LYS A 145 5.75 1.87 9.17
C LYS A 145 7.02 2.41 8.52
N PRO A 146 8.03 1.56 8.26
CA PRO A 146 9.20 2.01 7.52
C PRO A 146 8.81 2.44 6.10
N VAL A 147 9.43 3.51 5.59
CA VAL A 147 9.07 4.14 4.32
C VAL A 147 9.24 3.19 3.14
N CYS A 148 10.40 2.52 3.07
CA CYS A 148 10.79 1.65 1.96
C CYS A 148 10.52 0.15 2.20
N SER A 149 9.82 -0.19 3.29
CA SER A 149 9.51 -1.59 3.62
C SER A 149 8.14 -2.03 3.08
N SER A 150 8.03 -3.33 2.83
CA SER A 150 6.83 -4.03 2.37
C SER A 150 6.64 -5.33 3.16
N ARG A 151 5.48 -6.00 2.96
CA ARG A 151 5.14 -7.29 3.61
C ARG A 151 5.04 -7.22 5.14
N GLY A 152 4.64 -6.08 5.68
CA GLY A 152 4.48 -5.91 7.13
C GLY A 152 5.78 -5.91 7.94
N ARG A 153 6.96 -5.90 7.30
CA ARG A 153 8.24 -5.88 8.02
C ARG A 153 8.48 -4.51 8.66
N GLY A 154 8.86 -4.53 9.95
CA GLY A 154 9.11 -3.33 10.74
C GLY A 154 7.86 -2.54 11.12
N ILE A 155 6.64 -3.02 10.82
CA ILE A 155 5.42 -2.36 11.27
C ILE A 155 5.17 -2.69 12.74
N SER A 156 4.98 -1.65 13.55
CA SER A 156 4.60 -1.72 14.95
C SER A 156 3.42 -0.81 15.23
N VAL A 157 2.56 -1.23 16.16
CA VAL A 157 1.54 -0.39 16.74
C VAL A 157 2.07 0.06 18.09
N ILE A 158 2.01 1.36 18.35
CA ILE A 158 2.55 2.00 19.54
C ILE A 158 1.46 2.76 20.26
N SER A 159 1.62 2.88 21.57
CA SER A 159 0.70 3.66 22.41
C SER A 159 1.43 4.49 23.47
N ASP A 160 2.74 4.30 23.58
CA ASP A 160 3.67 5.13 24.34
C ASP A 160 4.72 5.74 23.40
N ILE A 161 5.13 6.97 23.71
CA ILE A 161 6.14 7.70 22.95
C ILE A 161 7.53 7.05 23.07
N ASN A 162 7.80 6.36 24.17
CA ASN A 162 9.06 5.65 24.38
C ASN A 162 9.27 4.49 23.39
N GLU A 163 8.20 4.04 22.73
CA GLU A 163 8.26 2.98 21.71
C GLU A 163 8.64 3.53 20.32
N VAL A 164 8.75 4.85 20.17
CA VAL A 164 9.03 5.51 18.89
C VAL A 164 10.52 5.36 18.56
N SER A 165 10.81 4.59 17.51
CA SER A 165 12.13 4.50 16.90
C SER A 165 12.17 5.16 15.52
N TYR A 166 13.18 5.98 15.27
CA TYR A 166 13.42 6.66 14.00
C TYR A 166 14.86 6.49 13.51
N SER A 167 15.49 5.36 13.84
CA SER A 167 16.82 5.00 13.32
C SER A 167 16.84 4.90 11.78
N GLU A 168 15.68 4.65 11.17
CA GLU A 168 15.46 4.69 9.73
C GLU A 168 14.24 5.54 9.37
N PRO A 169 14.16 6.09 8.13
CA PRO A 169 13.00 6.86 7.69
C PRO A 169 11.69 6.08 7.86
N THR A 170 10.81 6.63 8.69
CA THR A 170 9.60 5.95 9.17
C THR A 170 8.43 6.91 9.09
N ILE A 171 7.27 6.38 8.70
CA ILE A 171 6.02 7.11 8.85
C ILE A 171 5.35 6.71 10.16
N VAL A 172 4.81 7.68 10.87
CA VAL A 172 3.92 7.46 12.02
C VAL A 172 2.54 7.96 11.64
N GLN A 173 1.56 7.08 11.72
CA GLN A 173 0.20 7.36 11.28
C GLN A 173 -0.79 7.05 12.41
N LYS A 174 -1.84 7.85 12.55
CA LYS A 174 -2.90 7.58 13.53
C LYS A 174 -3.49 6.20 13.27
N TYR A 175 -3.46 5.34 14.28
CA TYR A 175 -4.03 4.00 14.17
C TYR A 175 -5.55 4.08 14.33
N ILE A 176 -6.24 3.24 13.56
CA ILE A 176 -7.70 3.20 13.55
C ILE A 176 -8.14 2.11 14.49
N GLU A 177 -8.55 2.55 15.66
CA GLU A 177 -8.88 1.68 16.78
C GLU A 177 -10.27 1.06 16.66
N ARG A 178 -11.16 1.67 15.87
CA ARG A 178 -12.51 1.18 15.57
C ARG A 178 -12.66 0.86 14.07
N PRO A 179 -11.96 -0.16 13.53
CA PRO A 179 -12.16 -0.59 12.16
C PRO A 179 -13.49 -1.34 12.03
N LEU A 180 -14.04 -1.38 10.81
CA LEU A 180 -15.09 -2.33 10.48
C LEU A 180 -14.52 -3.76 10.62
N LEU A 181 -15.31 -4.65 11.22
CA LEU A 181 -14.92 -6.04 11.46
C LEU A 181 -15.82 -6.97 10.66
N LEU A 182 -15.25 -8.05 10.14
CA LEU A 182 -15.97 -9.16 9.53
C LEU A 182 -15.91 -10.34 10.51
N ASP A 183 -17.04 -10.70 11.11
CA ASP A 183 -17.14 -11.74 12.16
C ASP A 183 -16.19 -11.53 13.35
N GLY A 184 -15.91 -10.27 13.67
CA GLY A 184 -14.98 -9.88 14.72
C GLY A 184 -13.51 -9.88 14.31
N TYR A 185 -13.19 -10.15 13.05
CA TYR A 185 -11.83 -10.08 12.51
C TYR A 185 -11.59 -8.77 11.77
N LYS A 186 -10.42 -8.18 11.97
CA LYS A 186 -9.97 -7.04 11.17
C LYS A 186 -9.68 -7.49 9.74
N PHE A 187 -10.00 -6.66 8.76
CA PHE A 187 -9.65 -6.92 7.37
C PHE A 187 -9.20 -5.65 6.64
N ASP A 188 -8.53 -5.84 5.51
CA ASP A 188 -8.29 -4.78 4.53
C ASP A 188 -8.76 -5.23 3.14
N LEU A 189 -9.14 -4.27 2.29
CA LEU A 189 -9.57 -4.54 0.92
C LEU A 189 -8.41 -4.29 -0.05
N ARG A 190 -8.13 -5.29 -0.89
CA ARG A 190 -7.27 -5.13 -2.05
C ARG A 190 -8.12 -4.84 -3.28
N ILE A 191 -7.98 -3.63 -3.80
CA ILE A 191 -8.61 -3.17 -5.04
C ILE A 191 -7.53 -3.00 -6.09
N TYR A 192 -7.81 -3.45 -7.31
CA TYR A 192 -6.89 -3.32 -8.44
C TYR A 192 -7.30 -2.14 -9.33
N VAL A 193 -6.32 -1.29 -9.64
CA VAL A 193 -6.49 -0.14 -10.53
C VAL A 193 -5.45 -0.22 -11.66
N LEU A 194 -5.92 -0.23 -12.90
CA LEU A 194 -5.08 -0.14 -14.10
C LEU A 194 -5.09 1.31 -14.59
N VAL A 195 -3.92 1.93 -14.66
CA VAL A 195 -3.75 3.24 -15.32
C VAL A 195 -3.15 2.98 -16.70
N THR A 196 -3.79 3.47 -17.76
CA THR A 196 -3.28 3.31 -19.14
C THR A 196 -2.64 4.58 -19.67
N SER A 197 -3.06 5.75 -19.17
CA SER A 197 -2.52 7.05 -19.53
C SER A 197 -2.65 8.05 -18.38
N PHE A 198 -1.74 9.01 -18.31
CA PHE A 198 -1.84 10.18 -17.43
C PHE A 198 -2.14 11.48 -18.19
N ASN A 199 -2.09 11.45 -19.53
CA ASN A 199 -2.37 12.59 -20.40
C ASN A 199 -3.00 12.14 -21.73
N PRO A 200 -4.34 12.08 -21.84
CA PRO A 200 -5.32 12.32 -20.77
C PRO A 200 -5.27 11.23 -19.69
N LEU A 201 -5.75 11.52 -18.48
CA LEU A 201 -5.81 10.51 -17.42
C LEU A 201 -6.86 9.45 -17.75
N GLU A 202 -6.42 8.20 -17.85
CA GLU A 202 -7.26 7.02 -18.07
C GLU A 202 -6.94 5.96 -17.02
N ALA A 203 -7.93 5.67 -16.17
CA ALA A 203 -7.81 4.71 -15.08
C ALA A 203 -9.06 3.83 -14.97
N TYR A 204 -8.83 2.53 -14.72
CA TYR A 204 -9.86 1.50 -14.67
C TYR A 204 -9.76 0.76 -13.35
N ILE A 205 -10.89 0.61 -12.65
CA ILE A 205 -10.98 -0.22 -11.45
C ILE A 205 -11.43 -1.61 -11.87
N TYR A 206 -10.67 -2.64 -11.52
CA TYR A 206 -11.09 -4.02 -11.76
C TYR A 206 -12.31 -4.33 -10.88
N LYS A 207 -13.31 -5.00 -11.47
CA LYS A 207 -14.59 -5.27 -10.78
C LYS A 207 -14.44 -6.17 -9.56
N GLU A 208 -13.45 -7.04 -9.58
CA GLU A 208 -13.16 -7.96 -8.50
C GLU A 208 -11.98 -7.45 -7.67
N GLY A 209 -12.03 -7.77 -6.38
CA GLY A 209 -10.97 -7.57 -5.42
C GLY A 209 -11.13 -8.61 -4.33
N PHE A 210 -10.32 -8.53 -3.28
CA PHE A 210 -10.44 -9.45 -2.16
C PHE A 210 -10.17 -8.77 -0.84
N ALA A 211 -10.83 -9.28 0.20
CA ALA A 211 -10.53 -8.91 1.58
C ALA A 211 -9.42 -9.81 2.13
N ARG A 212 -8.46 -9.23 2.83
CA ARG A 212 -7.46 -9.96 3.61
C ARG A 212 -7.82 -9.86 5.07
N LEU A 213 -8.15 -10.99 5.68
CA LEU A 213 -8.54 -11.04 7.09
C LEU A 213 -7.32 -11.26 7.99
N ALA A 214 -7.38 -10.68 9.18
CA ALA A 214 -6.55 -11.06 10.31
C ALA A 214 -6.99 -12.46 10.81
N THR A 215 -6.07 -13.19 11.43
CA THR A 215 -6.36 -14.57 11.89
C THR A 215 -6.84 -14.64 13.34
N VAL A 216 -6.75 -13.53 14.07
CA VAL A 216 -7.17 -13.40 15.47
C VAL A 216 -8.23 -12.32 15.58
N LYS A 217 -9.22 -12.52 16.45
CA LYS A 217 -10.29 -11.54 16.68
C LYS A 217 -9.72 -10.21 17.12
N TYR A 218 -10.36 -9.14 16.65
CA TYR A 218 -9.94 -7.79 16.91
C TYR A 218 -10.12 -7.41 18.39
N SER A 219 -9.05 -6.93 19.00
CA SER A 219 -9.01 -6.45 20.37
C SER A 219 -7.92 -5.38 20.51
N VAL A 220 -8.13 -4.44 21.42
CA VAL A 220 -7.18 -3.37 21.76
C VAL A 220 -6.90 -3.33 23.27
N THR A 221 -7.17 -4.42 23.99
CA THR A 221 -7.04 -4.49 25.45
C THR A 221 -5.73 -5.14 25.87
N GLY A 222 -5.03 -4.54 26.85
CA GLY A 222 -3.83 -5.15 27.43
C GLY A 222 -2.77 -5.52 26.38
N ASP A 223 -2.31 -6.77 26.42
CA ASP A 223 -1.27 -7.28 25.52
C ASP A 223 -1.72 -7.40 24.05
N ASP A 224 -3.03 -7.42 23.79
CA ASP A 224 -3.56 -7.51 22.42
C ASP A 224 -3.13 -6.34 21.55
N MET A 225 -2.93 -5.14 22.14
CA MET A 225 -2.46 -3.95 21.42
C MET A 225 -1.13 -4.17 20.68
N LYS A 226 -0.28 -5.05 21.20
CA LYS A 226 1.04 -5.37 20.62
C LYS A 226 0.99 -6.61 19.74
N ASN A 227 -0.14 -7.34 19.74
CA ASN A 227 -0.31 -8.54 18.96
C ASN A 227 -0.48 -8.21 17.47
N ARG A 228 0.58 -8.48 16.71
CA ARG A 228 0.64 -8.22 15.27
C ARG A 228 -0.38 -9.04 14.47
N LEU A 229 -0.79 -10.21 14.96
CA LEU A 229 -1.77 -11.07 14.28
C LEU A 229 -3.19 -10.48 14.33
N ILE A 230 -3.47 -9.63 15.31
CA ILE A 230 -4.73 -8.89 15.45
C ILE A 230 -4.73 -7.66 14.52
N HIS A 231 -3.62 -6.93 14.52
CA HIS A 231 -3.57 -5.58 13.95
C HIS A 231 -3.09 -5.51 12.49
N LEU A 232 -2.36 -6.51 11.99
CA LEU A 232 -1.82 -6.53 10.63
C LEU A 232 -2.49 -7.64 9.81
N THR A 233 -2.92 -7.35 8.60
CA THR A 233 -3.63 -8.31 7.72
C THR A 233 -2.75 -8.88 6.61
N ASN A 234 -1.45 -8.54 6.60
CA ASN A 234 -0.51 -9.01 5.58
C ASN A 234 -0.33 -10.54 5.66
N THR A 235 -0.47 -11.22 4.51
CA THR A 235 -0.20 -12.66 4.35
C THR A 235 1.10 -13.12 4.99
N SER A 236 2.20 -12.38 4.79
CA SER A 236 3.51 -12.69 5.37
C SER A 236 3.53 -12.72 6.90
N VAL A 237 2.69 -11.91 7.56
CA VAL A 237 2.56 -11.89 9.01
C VAL A 237 1.64 -13.02 9.49
N GLN A 238 0.58 -13.29 8.72
CA GLN A 238 -0.45 -14.25 9.08
C GLN A 238 -0.06 -15.71 8.80
N LYS A 239 0.77 -15.97 7.77
CA LYS A 239 1.05 -17.33 7.24
C LYS A 239 1.45 -18.34 8.31
N LYS A 240 2.38 -17.97 9.19
CA LYS A 240 2.85 -18.87 10.28
C LYS A 240 1.74 -19.30 11.23
N HIS A 241 0.75 -18.44 11.46
CA HIS A 241 -0.38 -18.76 12.32
C HIS A 241 -1.45 -19.54 11.54
N VAL A 242 -1.72 -19.17 10.28
CA VAL A 242 -2.66 -19.86 9.41
C VAL A 242 -2.30 -21.34 9.21
N ASP A 243 -1.02 -21.65 9.03
CA ASP A 243 -0.57 -23.03 8.83
C ASP A 243 -0.79 -23.92 10.07
N ASN A 244 -0.97 -23.31 11.26
CA ASN A 244 -1.27 -24.00 12.51
C ASN A 244 -2.77 -24.04 12.83
N LEU A 245 -3.63 -23.44 12.00
CA LEU A 245 -5.08 -23.44 12.22
C LEU A 245 -5.72 -24.74 11.72
N PRO A 246 -6.80 -25.21 12.38
CA PRO A 246 -7.67 -26.26 11.86
C PRO A 246 -8.17 -25.97 10.42
N ASN A 247 -8.35 -27.03 9.63
CA ASN A 247 -8.64 -26.92 8.18
C ASN A 247 -9.91 -26.13 7.84
N ASP A 248 -10.94 -26.19 8.68
CA ASP A 248 -12.18 -25.43 8.59
C ASP A 248 -11.93 -23.92 8.67
N ARG A 249 -11.13 -23.48 9.65
CA ARG A 249 -10.73 -22.06 9.78
C ARG A 249 -9.77 -21.61 8.68
N ARG A 250 -8.89 -22.50 8.24
CA ARG A 250 -7.95 -22.22 7.15
C ARG A 250 -8.69 -21.86 5.86
N ARG A 251 -9.77 -22.59 5.52
CA ARG A 251 -10.62 -22.30 4.36
C ARG A 251 -11.35 -20.96 4.46
N MET A 252 -11.90 -20.64 5.64
CA MET A 252 -12.59 -19.36 5.88
C MET A 252 -11.68 -18.14 5.71
N LEU A 253 -10.39 -18.27 6.05
CA LEU A 253 -9.40 -17.19 5.94
C LEU A 253 -8.71 -17.13 4.56
N GLY A 254 -9.27 -17.79 3.55
CA GLY A 254 -8.77 -17.78 2.18
C GLY A 254 -7.56 -18.71 1.96
N GLY A 255 -7.51 -19.84 2.69
CA GLY A 255 -6.39 -20.77 2.83
C GLY A 255 -5.66 -21.22 1.57
N ASP A 256 -6.30 -21.15 0.40
CA ASP A 256 -5.66 -21.50 -0.89
C ASP A 256 -5.03 -20.28 -1.59
N TRP A 257 -5.53 -19.06 -1.36
CA TRP A 257 -4.99 -17.81 -1.93
C TRP A 257 -3.74 -17.29 -1.20
N LEU A 258 -3.47 -17.78 0.02
CA LEU A 258 -2.32 -17.38 0.83
C LEU A 258 -1.01 -18.09 0.43
N HIS A 259 -1.10 -19.19 -0.33
CA HIS A 259 0.07 -19.88 -0.87
C HIS A 259 0.58 -19.25 -2.16
N ASP A 260 -0.31 -18.59 -2.90
CA ASP A 260 -0.04 -17.95 -4.19
C ASP A 260 0.13 -16.43 -4.11
N ALA A 261 0.72 -15.89 -3.02
CA ALA A 261 1.03 -14.45 -2.88
C ALA A 261 2.48 -14.17 -2.42
#